data_AF-A0A2J0LB95-F1
#
_entry.id   AF-A0A2J0LB95-F1
#
_cell.length_a   1.000
_cell.length_b   1.000
_cell.length_c   1.000
_cell.angle_alpha   90.00
_cell.angle_beta   90.00
_cell.angle_gamma   90.00
#
_symmetry.space_group_name_H-M   'P 1'
#
loop_
_entity.id
_entity.type
_entity.pdbx_description
1 polymer ?
#
loop_
_entity_poly.entity_id
_entity_poly.type
_entity_poly.pdbx_seq_one_letter_code
_entity_poly.pdbx_strand_id
1 'polypeptide(L)'
;MEHLRSNPCSGCRDGIFPYLEGVRHASEGTALCGRNAVQIAQPEAARPLNFRSLARKLASLADVTYNEHLLNIRAEPFEITVFKNGRAIVKGTEDTGRARSLYAKYIGA
;
A
#
# COMPACT_ATOMS: atom_id res chain seq x y z
N MET A 1 -41.57 -11.83 14.45
CA MET A 1 -41.00 -10.47 14.59
C MET A 1 -40.86 -10.22 16.08
N GLU A 2 -39.68 -10.33 16.66
CA GLU A 2 -39.43 -9.83 18.02
C GLU A 2 -37.92 -9.87 18.37
N HIS A 3 -37.38 -8.69 18.63
CA HIS A 3 -36.27 -8.34 19.54
C HIS A 3 -34.93 -9.09 19.55
N LEU A 4 -33.94 -8.55 18.81
CA LEU A 4 -32.53 -8.68 19.16
C LEU A 4 -32.19 -7.66 20.26
N ARG A 5 -32.04 -8.14 21.51
CA ARG A 5 -31.65 -7.32 22.67
C ARG A 5 -30.13 -7.18 22.75
N SER A 6 -29.73 -5.92 22.95
CA SER A 6 -28.69 -5.45 23.88
C SER A 6 -27.32 -6.11 23.87
N ASN A 7 -26.36 -5.35 23.35
CA ASN A 7 -25.20 -5.00 24.17
C ASN A 7 -24.90 -3.50 23.94
N PRO A 8 -24.80 -2.65 24.99
CA PRO A 8 -24.43 -1.25 24.80
C PRO A 8 -22.95 -1.19 24.41
N CYS A 9 -22.69 -1.07 23.11
CA CYS A 9 -21.36 -0.79 22.60
C CYS A 9 -20.95 0.63 23.06
N SER A 10 -19.86 0.70 23.80
CA SER A 10 -19.25 1.92 24.33
C SER A 10 -18.85 2.94 23.25
N GLY A 11 -18.85 2.54 21.97
CA GLY A 11 -18.53 3.44 20.85
C GLY A 11 -19.63 4.43 20.49
N CYS A 12 -20.90 4.14 20.80
CA CYS A 12 -22.01 4.94 20.29
C CYS A 12 -22.29 6.22 21.08
N ARG A 13 -21.75 6.37 22.31
CA ARG A 13 -22.10 7.50 23.20
C ARG A 13 -21.06 8.62 23.19
N ASP A 14 -19.78 8.30 23.02
CA ASP A 14 -18.71 9.29 23.14
C ASP A 14 -18.29 9.92 21.80
N GLY A 15 -18.71 9.37 20.66
CA GLY A 15 -18.32 9.90 19.35
C GLY A 15 -16.81 9.83 19.07
N ILE A 16 -16.04 9.13 19.92
CA ILE A 16 -14.61 8.93 19.75
C ILE A 16 -14.41 7.68 18.91
N PHE A 17 -14.14 7.90 17.63
CA PHE A 17 -13.70 6.88 16.71
C PHE A 17 -12.18 7.01 16.55
N PRO A 18 -11.36 6.26 17.30
CA PRO A 18 -9.90 6.34 17.18
C PRO A 18 -9.41 5.94 15.78
N TYR A 19 -10.25 5.26 14.98
CA TYR A 19 -9.98 4.96 13.58
C TYR A 19 -10.18 6.16 12.63
N LEU A 20 -10.97 7.17 13.02
CA LEU A 20 -11.15 8.42 12.26
C LEU A 20 -10.10 9.48 12.62
N GLU A 21 -9.43 9.35 13.77
CA GLU A 21 -8.42 10.29 14.29
C GLU A 21 -7.00 10.05 13.71
N GLY A 22 -6.90 9.46 12.52
CA GLY A 22 -5.72 9.66 11.66
C GLY A 22 -4.35 9.33 12.26
N VAL A 23 -4.28 8.48 13.29
CA VAL A 23 -3.00 8.07 13.88
C VAL A 23 -2.36 7.02 12.97
N ARG A 24 -1.84 7.50 11.83
CA ARG A 24 -1.13 6.73 10.82
C ARG A 24 0.25 6.35 11.33
N HIS A 25 0.29 5.38 12.23
CA HIS A 25 1.54 4.77 12.65
C HIS A 25 1.93 3.66 11.68
N ALA A 26 3.03 3.93 10.97
CA ALA A 26 3.84 2.99 10.20
C ALA A 26 3.17 2.40 8.96
N SER A 27 4.02 2.06 7.99
CA SER A 27 3.61 1.44 6.74
C SER A 27 2.93 0.10 6.97
N GLU A 28 1.60 0.08 7.03
CA GLU A 28 0.84 -1.15 7.17
C GLU A 28 0.82 -1.89 5.85
N GLY A 29 1.40 -3.10 5.89
CA GLY A 29 1.40 -4.07 4.81
C GLY A 29 0.15 -4.95 4.93
N THR A 30 -0.92 -4.70 4.19
CA THR A 30 -2.10 -5.60 4.19
C THR A 30 -1.97 -6.60 3.06
N ALA A 31 -1.88 -7.89 3.40
CA ALA A 31 -1.98 -8.96 2.41
C ALA A 31 -3.41 -9.00 1.85
N LEU A 32 -3.55 -8.96 0.52
CA LEU A 32 -4.83 -9.12 -0.15
C LEU A 32 -5.08 -10.62 -0.29
N CYS A 33 -5.76 -11.21 0.70
CA CYS A 33 -6.04 -12.65 0.77
C CYS A 33 -6.56 -13.20 -0.59
N GLY A 34 -5.83 -14.17 -1.14
CA GLY A 34 -6.18 -14.89 -2.38
C GLY A 34 -5.51 -14.41 -3.66
N ARG A 35 -4.58 -13.43 -3.62
CA ARG A 35 -3.95 -12.87 -4.83
C ARG A 35 -2.42 -12.86 -4.85
N ASN A 36 -1.74 -13.55 -3.92
CA ASN A 36 -0.27 -13.53 -3.79
C ASN A 36 0.29 -12.11 -3.82
N ALA A 37 -0.37 -11.18 -3.12
CA ALA A 37 -0.05 -9.76 -3.21
C ALA A 37 -0.11 -9.06 -1.84
N VAL A 38 0.90 -8.26 -1.58
CA VAL A 38 1.00 -7.40 -0.40
C VAL A 38 0.80 -5.96 -0.82
N GLN A 39 -0.14 -5.27 -0.18
CA GLN A 39 -0.29 -3.83 -0.30
C GLN A 39 0.57 -3.15 0.77
N ILE A 40 1.44 -2.23 0.37
CA ILE A 40 2.24 -1.38 1.25
C ILE A 40 1.62 0.01 1.23
N ALA A 41 1.12 0.48 2.37
CA ALA A 41 0.80 1.89 2.54
C ALA A 41 2.03 2.63 3.09
N GLN A 42 2.37 3.80 2.56
CA GLN A 42 3.25 4.74 3.28
C GLN A 42 2.40 5.75 4.05
N PRO A 43 2.89 6.30 5.18
CA PRO A 43 2.18 7.37 5.88
C PRO A 43 1.91 8.53 4.92
N GLU A 44 0.75 9.17 5.09
CA GLU A 44 0.14 10.13 4.16
C GLU A 44 1.01 11.36 3.83
N ALA A 45 2.10 11.57 4.56
CA ALA A 45 3.09 12.62 4.32
C ALA A 45 4.12 12.29 3.21
N ALA A 46 3.95 11.20 2.46
CA ALA A 46 4.85 10.87 1.36
C ALA A 46 4.71 11.91 0.22
N ARG A 47 5.80 12.62 -0.08
CA ARG A 47 5.90 13.56 -1.21
C ARG A 47 5.44 12.86 -2.50
N PRO A 48 4.70 13.54 -3.40
CA PRO A 48 4.28 12.94 -4.66
C PRO A 48 5.48 12.39 -5.43
N LEU A 49 5.42 11.10 -5.75
CA LEU A 49 6.48 10.39 -6.46
C LEU A 49 6.57 10.90 -7.90
N ASN A 50 7.79 11.20 -8.36
CA ASN A 50 8.03 11.55 -9.75
C ASN A 50 8.25 10.29 -10.58
N PHE A 51 7.17 9.75 -11.14
CA PHE A 51 7.20 8.53 -11.95
C PHE A 51 8.11 8.63 -13.16
N ARG A 52 8.22 9.80 -13.80
CA ARG A 52 9.12 9.99 -14.94
C ARG A 52 10.60 9.80 -14.54
N SER A 53 10.99 10.31 -13.39
CA SER A 53 12.35 10.12 -12.87
C SER A 53 12.59 8.68 -12.41
N LEU A 54 11.63 8.08 -11.72
CA LEU A 54 11.70 6.67 -11.31
C LEU A 54 11.79 5.73 -12.52
N ALA A 55 10.93 5.90 -13.51
CA ALA A 55 10.94 5.08 -14.71
C ALA A 55 12.26 5.17 -15.47
N ARG A 56 12.88 6.36 -15.58
CA ARG A 56 14.21 6.49 -16.20
C ARG A 56 15.31 5.77 -15.41
N LYS A 57 15.28 5.83 -14.08
CA LYS A 57 16.23 5.10 -13.23
C LYS A 57 16.05 3.58 -13.35
N LEU A 58 14.80 3.14 -13.39
CA LEU A 58 14.43 1.73 -13.31
C LEU A 58 14.36 1.04 -14.68
N ALA A 59 14.31 1.78 -15.79
CA ALA A 59 14.28 1.22 -17.14
C ALA A 59 15.47 0.30 -17.44
N SER A 60 16.62 0.51 -16.79
CA SER A 60 17.80 -0.36 -16.93
C SER A 60 17.75 -1.63 -16.07
N LEU A 61 16.83 -1.69 -15.09
CA LEU A 61 16.75 -2.77 -14.09
C LEU A 61 15.55 -3.69 -14.34
N ALA A 62 14.45 -3.16 -14.89
CA ALA A 62 13.19 -3.88 -15.06
C ALA A 62 12.34 -3.23 -16.17
N ASP A 63 11.33 -3.95 -16.65
CA ASP A 63 10.32 -3.38 -17.53
C ASP A 63 9.41 -2.45 -16.71
N VAL A 64 9.52 -1.14 -16.97
CA VAL A 64 8.79 -0.12 -16.22
C VAL A 64 7.86 0.64 -17.13
N THR A 65 6.58 0.60 -16.78
CA THR A 65 5.52 1.36 -17.43
C THR A 65 4.92 2.33 -16.42
N TYR A 66 4.57 3.54 -16.84
CA TYR A 66 3.96 4.51 -15.93
C TYR A 66 2.98 5.41 -16.66
N ASN A 67 2.04 5.96 -15.90
CA ASN A 67 1.13 7.02 -16.33
C ASN A 67 1.07 8.11 -15.24
N GLU A 68 0.14 9.04 -15.36
CA GLU A 68 0.00 10.16 -14.41
C GLU A 68 -0.49 9.76 -13.00
N HIS A 69 -1.00 8.53 -12.83
CA HIS A 69 -1.62 8.04 -11.60
C HIS A 69 -0.85 6.90 -10.93
N LEU A 70 -0.19 6.03 -11.72
CA LEU A 70 0.56 4.87 -11.24
C LEU A 70 1.81 4.58 -12.08
N LEU A 71 2.73 3.84 -11.47
CA LEU A 71 3.93 3.27 -12.08
C LEU A 71 3.95 1.77 -11.81
N ASN A 72 4.04 0.97 -12.86
CA ASN A 72 4.11 -0.48 -12.79
C ASN A 72 5.51 -0.97 -13.19
N ILE A 73 6.09 -1.81 -12.36
CA ILE A 73 7.41 -2.40 -12.53
C ILE A 73 7.21 -3.91 -12.61
N ARG A 74 7.58 -4.50 -13.75
CA ARG A 74 7.59 -5.94 -13.94
C ARG A 74 9.01 -6.44 -13.70
N ALA A 75 9.18 -7.12 -12.57
CA ALA A 75 10.44 -7.68 -12.14
C ALA A 75 10.21 -9.17 -11.81
N GLU A 76 10.07 -9.99 -12.85
CA GLU A 76 9.72 -11.41 -12.72
C GLU A 76 10.57 -12.13 -11.65
N PRO A 77 9.94 -12.90 -10.74
CA PRO A 77 8.53 -13.31 -10.69
C PRO A 77 7.58 -12.32 -9.98
N PHE A 78 8.01 -11.08 -9.72
CA PHE A 78 7.26 -10.08 -8.97
C PHE A 78 6.73 -8.95 -9.86
N GLU A 79 5.59 -8.38 -9.48
CA GLU A 79 5.05 -7.16 -10.11
C GLU A 79 4.81 -6.10 -9.03
N ILE A 80 5.29 -4.89 -9.25
CA ILE A 80 5.20 -3.80 -8.26
C ILE A 80 4.45 -2.64 -8.91
N THR A 81 3.25 -2.37 -8.43
CA THR A 81 2.44 -1.24 -8.85
C THR A 81 2.47 -0.17 -7.77
N VAL A 82 2.94 1.03 -8.10
CA VAL A 82 3.09 2.16 -7.18
C VAL A 82 2.15 3.28 -7.60
N PHE A 83 1.40 3.83 -6.65
CA PHE A 83 0.45 4.91 -6.84
C PHE A 83 1.07 6.25 -6.44
N LYS A 84 0.56 7.34 -7.02
CA LYS A 84 1.12 8.70 -6.83
C LYS A 84 1.09 9.15 -5.36
N ASN A 85 0.18 8.59 -4.58
CA ASN A 85 0.02 8.83 -3.16
C ASN A 85 0.95 7.98 -2.26
N GLY A 86 1.93 7.27 -2.83
CA GLY A 86 2.91 6.49 -2.08
C GLY A 86 2.43 5.10 -1.65
N ARG A 87 1.21 4.70 -2.02
CA ARG A 87 0.78 3.29 -1.88
C ARG A 87 1.47 2.44 -2.93
N ALA A 88 1.81 1.21 -2.60
CA ALA A 88 2.27 0.21 -3.55
C ALA A 88 1.60 -1.13 -3.35
N ILE A 89 1.50 -1.90 -4.41
CA ILE A 89 1.01 -3.28 -4.42
C ILE A 89 2.12 -4.12 -5.02
N VAL A 90 2.62 -5.08 -4.26
CA VAL A 90 3.62 -6.04 -4.71
C VAL A 90 2.91 -7.38 -4.90
N LYS A 91 2.82 -7.86 -6.14
CA LYS A 91 2.33 -9.19 -6.49
C LYS A 91 3.49 -10.18 -6.67
N GLY A 92 3.20 -11.46 -6.48
CA GLY A 92 4.19 -12.54 -6.49
C GLY A 92 4.77 -12.86 -5.11
N THR A 93 4.27 -12.22 -4.04
CA THR A 93 4.69 -12.50 -2.67
C THR A 93 3.56 -12.22 -1.69
N GLU A 94 3.46 -13.05 -0.66
CA GLU A 94 2.60 -12.85 0.52
C GLU A 94 3.41 -12.37 1.73
N ASP A 95 4.75 -12.37 1.61
CA ASP A 95 5.65 -11.95 2.67
C ASP A 95 5.79 -10.43 2.66
N THR A 96 5.31 -9.80 3.73
CA THR A 96 5.32 -8.34 3.88
C THR A 96 6.74 -7.78 3.99
N GLY A 97 7.69 -8.52 4.56
CA GLY A 97 9.09 -8.13 4.65
C GLY A 97 9.78 -8.11 3.27
N ARG A 98 9.51 -9.12 2.45
CA ARG A 98 10.00 -9.22 1.08
C ARG A 98 9.38 -8.16 0.19
N ALA A 99 8.07 -7.94 0.31
CA ALA A 99 7.37 -6.87 -0.40
C ALA A 99 7.96 -5.49 -0.05
N ARG A 100 8.19 -5.21 1.23
CA ARG A 100 8.79 -3.96 1.69
C ARG A 100 10.22 -3.77 1.18
N SER A 101 11.01 -4.85 1.17
CA SER A 101 12.37 -4.84 0.64
C SER A 101 12.40 -4.55 -0.86
N LEU A 102 11.49 -5.17 -1.64
CA LEU A 102 11.33 -4.87 -3.06
C LEU A 102 10.93 -3.41 -3.27
N TYR A 103 9.91 -2.92 -2.56
CA TYR A 103 9.50 -1.53 -2.65
C TYR A 103 10.65 -0.56 -2.35
N ALA A 104 11.39 -0.78 -1.27
CA ALA A 104 12.56 0.04 -0.92
C ALA A 104 13.66 -0.03 -1.99
N LYS A 105 13.90 -1.20 -2.58
CA LYS A 105 14.89 -1.37 -3.66
C LYS A 105 14.56 -0.56 -4.91
N TYR A 106 13.28 -0.50 -5.30
CA TYR A 106 12.88 0.19 -6.54
C TYR A 106 12.50 1.66 -6.33
N ILE A 107 11.90 2.01 -5.18
CA ILE A 107 11.35 3.35 -4.91
C ILE A 107 12.20 4.14 -3.91
N GLY A 108 12.95 3.48 -3.04
CA GLY A 108 13.80 4.11 -2.03
C GLY A 108 15.19 4.57 -2.52
N ALA A 109 15.49 4.48 -3.82
CA ALA A 109 16.79 4.80 -4.44
C ALA A 109 16.81 6.11 -5.27
#